data_AF-A0A2I0ERH4-F1
#
_entry.id   AF-A0A2I0ERH4-F1
#
_cell.length_a   1.000
_cell.length_b   1.000
_cell.length_c   1.000
_cell.angle_alpha   90.00
_cell.angle_beta   90.00
_cell.angle_gamma   90.00
#
_symmetry.space_group_name_H-M   'P 1'
#
loop_
_entity.id
_entity.type
_entity.pdbx_description
1 polymer ?
#
loop_
_entity_poly.entity_id
_entity_poly.type
_entity_poly.pdbx_seq_one_letter_code
_entity_poly.pdbx_strand_id
1 'polypeptide(L)' 'MDFAEYQHRLEKKYGEPIEQIMRTIYIDKDYGPATGAQELGIPRQVFMHFVHELNLKPDKLQRL' A
#
# COMPACT_ATOMS: atom_id res chain seq x y z
N MET A 1 0.30 -17.14 2.80
CA MET A 1 -0.18 -15.92 3.45
C MET A 1 -1.00 -15.18 2.43
N ASP A 2 -2.30 -15.13 2.65
CA ASP A 2 -3.26 -14.54 1.73
C ASP A 2 -3.32 -13.02 1.88
N PHE A 3 -3.91 -12.30 0.91
CA PHE A 3 -3.99 -10.83 0.95
C PHE A 3 -4.67 -10.32 2.22
N ALA A 4 -5.70 -11.03 2.70
CA ALA A 4 -6.40 -10.69 3.94
C ALA A 4 -5.49 -10.78 5.19
N GLU A 5 -4.56 -11.75 5.24
CA GLU A 5 -3.60 -11.84 6.34
C GLU A 5 -2.58 -10.69 6.30
N TYR A 6 -2.12 -10.31 5.09
CA TYR A 6 -1.25 -9.14 4.94
C TYR A 6 -1.94 -7.85 5.37
N GLN A 7 -3.19 -7.65 4.94
CA GLN A 7 -4.01 -6.53 5.36
C GLN A 7 -4.11 -6.49 6.89
N HIS A 8 -4.58 -7.55 7.53
CA HIS A 8 -4.76 -7.57 8.98
C HIS A 8 -3.46 -7.30 9.74
N ARG A 9 -2.34 -7.86 9.27
CA ARG A 9 -1.01 -7.63 9.86
C ARG A 9 -0.56 -6.17 9.73
N LEU A 10 -0.79 -5.55 8.57
CA LEU A 10 -0.45 -4.15 8.33
C LEU A 10 -1.33 -3.23 9.18
N GLU A 11 -2.65 -3.45 9.18
CA GLU A 11 -3.58 -2.65 9.97
C GLU A 11 -3.28 -2.75 11.46
N LYS A 12 -2.95 -3.94 11.96
CA LYS A 12 -2.51 -4.12 13.35
C LYS A 12 -1.17 -3.44 13.65
N LYS A 13 -0.23 -3.45 12.70
CA LYS A 13 1.11 -2.86 12.87
C LYS A 13 1.07 -1.33 12.90
N TYR A 14 0.28 -0.72 12.01
CA TYR A 14 0.23 0.73 11.84
C TYR A 14 -0.95 1.38 12.59
N GLY A 15 -1.95 0.60 13.01
CA GLY A 15 -3.13 1.11 13.70
C GLY A 15 -4.11 1.86 12.79
N GLU A 16 -3.96 1.69 11.48
CA GLU A 16 -4.71 2.40 10.44
C GLU A 16 -5.28 1.39 9.44
N PRO A 17 -6.40 1.71 8.75
CA PRO A 17 -6.92 0.85 7.69
C PRO A 17 -5.94 0.76 6.51
N ILE A 18 -5.94 -0.37 5.79
CA ILE A 18 -5.01 -0.62 4.68
C ILE A 18 -5.04 0.49 3.62
N GLU A 19 -6.21 1.07 3.36
CA GLU A 19 -6.36 2.18 2.43
C GLU A 19 -5.52 3.39 2.82
N GLN A 20 -5.58 3.79 4.09
CA GLN A 20 -4.85 4.94 4.62
C GLN A 20 -3.34 4.69 4.61
N ILE A 21 -2.92 3.47 4.98
CA ILE A 21 -1.52 3.05 4.93
C ILE A 21 -1.00 3.15 3.50
N MET A 22 -1.74 2.59 2.54
CA MET A 22 -1.34 2.57 1.13
C MET A 22 -1.35 3.97 0.51
N ARG A 23 -2.34 4.82 0.82
CA ARG A 23 -2.36 6.23 0.38
C ARG A 23 -1.15 6.99 0.91
N THR A 24 -0.84 6.83 2.20
CA THR A 24 0.33 7.48 2.84
C THR A 24 1.63 7.06 2.15
N ILE A 25 1.82 5.76 1.95
CA ILE A 25 3.07 5.24 1.36
C ILE A 25 3.17 5.58 -0.13
N TYR A 26 2.12 5.30 -0.89
CA TYR A 26 2.17 5.36 -2.36
C TYR A 26 1.99 6.78 -2.89
N ILE A 27 1.18 7.61 -2.23
CA ILE A 27 0.82 8.96 -2.68
C ILE A 27 1.53 10.03 -1.85
N ASP A 28 1.35 10.06 -0.53
CA ASP A 28 1.91 11.15 0.31
C ASP A 28 3.45 11.11 0.37
N LYS A 29 4.03 9.92 0.50
CA LYS A 29 5.49 9.71 0.45
C LYS A 29 6.03 9.55 -0.97
N ASP A 30 5.15 9.50 -1.97
CA ASP A 30 5.47 9.26 -3.38
C ASP A 30 6.26 7.94 -3.66
N TYR A 31 6.15 6.92 -2.80
CA TYR A 31 6.95 5.71 -2.99
C TYR A 31 6.46 4.88 -4.19
N GLY A 32 7.41 4.36 -4.96
CA GLY A 32 7.17 3.38 -6.00
C GLY A 32 6.89 1.98 -5.42
N PRO A 33 6.41 1.03 -6.24
CA PRO A 33 6.01 -0.30 -5.77
C PRO A 33 7.12 -1.10 -5.07
N ALA A 34 8.39 -0.91 -5.43
CA ALA A 34 9.51 -1.59 -4.79
C ALA A 34 9.79 -1.01 -3.38
N THR A 35 9.94 0.31 -3.29
CA THR A 35 10.20 1.02 -2.04
C THR A 35 9.05 0.88 -1.06
N GLY A 36 7.80 1.01 -1.52
CA GLY A 36 6.62 0.85 -0.67
C GLY A 36 6.47 -0.57 -0.11
N ALA A 37 6.75 -1.59 -0.93
CA ALA A 37 6.74 -2.97 -0.48
C ALA A 37 7.82 -3.25 0.58
N GLN A 38 9.03 -2.70 0.39
CA GLN A 38 10.12 -2.81 1.36
C GLN A 38 9.78 -2.13 2.69
N GLU A 39 9.23 -0.91 2.66
CA GLU A 39 8.80 -0.16 3.85
C GLU A 39 7.71 -0.90 4.63
N LEU A 40 6.75 -1.52 3.93
CA LEU A 40 5.69 -2.31 4.54
C LEU A 40 6.15 -3.71 4.97
N GLY A 41 7.32 -4.17 4.52
CA GLY A 41 7.83 -5.51 4.80
C GLY A 41 6.99 -6.61 4.14
N ILE A 42 6.48 -6.35 2.94
CA ILE A 42 5.62 -7.26 2.17
C ILE A 42 6.19 -7.51 0.77
N PRO A 43 5.78 -8.58 0.06
CA PRO A 43 6.17 -8.77 -1.33
C PRO A 43 5.62 -7.67 -2.26
N ARG A 44 6.40 -7.29 -3.29
CA ARG A 44 5.98 -6.29 -4.29
C ARG A 44 4.63 -6.62 -4.95
N GLN A 45 4.35 -7.90 -5.19
CA GLN A 45 3.07 -8.33 -5.78
C GLN A 45 1.90 -8.02 -4.85
N VAL A 46 2.06 -8.18 -3.54
CA VAL A 46 1.06 -7.85 -2.54
C VAL A 46 0.84 -6.34 -2.49
N PHE A 47 1.92 -5.56 -2.51
CA PHE A 47 1.82 -4.11 -2.59
C PHE A 47 1.05 -3.65 -3.84
N MET A 48 1.38 -4.20 -5.01
CA MET A 48 0.67 -3.85 -6.25
C MET A 48 -0.79 -4.30 -6.24
N HIS A 49 -1.10 -5.44 -5.63
CA HIS A 49 -2.48 -5.88 -5.47
C HIS A 49 -3.31 -4.84 -4.73
N PHE A 50 -2.83 -4.35 -3.59
CA PHE A 50 -3.52 -3.29 -2.84
C PHE A 50 -3.60 -1.96 -3.61
N VAL A 51 -2.54 -1.56 -4.33
CA VAL A 51 -2.59 -0.35 -5.18
C VAL A 51 -3.68 -0.46 -6.25
N HIS A 52 -3.87 -1.66 -6.82
CA HIS A 52 -4.89 -1.91 -7.83
C HIS A 52 -6.29 -2.01 -7.25
N GLU A 53 -6.45 -2.76 -6.15
CA GLU A 53 -7.72 -2.93 -5.45
C GLU A 53 -8.28 -1.59 -4.95
N LEU A 54 -7.42 -0.74 -4.40
CA LEU A 54 -7.76 0.60 -3.90
C LEU A 54 -7.74 1.69 -4.98
N ASN A 55 -7.48 1.31 -6.23
CA ASN A 55 -7.42 2.20 -7.39
C ASN A 55 -6.56 3.47 -7.19
N LEU A 56 -5.38 3.33 -6.55
CA LEU A 56 -4.55 4.49 -6.14
C LEU A 56 -3.67 5.07 -7.26
N LYS A 57 -3.55 4.37 -8.40
CA LYS A 57 -2.79 4.84 -9.56
C LYS A 57 -3.30 6.17 -10.13
N PRO A 58 -4.60 6.32 -10.44
CA PRO A 58 -5.13 7.60 -10.91
C PRO A 58 -4.96 8.72 -9.88
N ASP A 59 -5.24 8.49 -8.59
CA ASP A 59 -5.05 9.49 -7.53
C ASP A 59 -3.60 10.02 -7.50
N LYS A 60 -2.61 9.13 -7.66
CA LYS A 60 -1.20 9.51 -7.70
C LYS A 60 -0.87 10.37 -8.93
N LEU A 61 -1.44 10.06 -10.09
CA LEU A 61 -1.22 10.83 -11.32
C LEU A 61 -1.88 12.22 -11.29
N GLN A 62 -3.00 12.39 -10.58
CA GLN A 62 -3.66 13.70 -10.43
C GLN A 62 -2.91 14.67 -9.50
N ARG A 63 -1.99 14.16 -8.68
CA ARG A 63 -1.19 14.96 -7.74
C ARG A 63 0.16 15.41 -8.31
N LEU A 64 0.58 14.83 -9.44
CA LEU A 64 1.76 15.20 -10.23
C LEU A 64 1.43 16.35 -11.19
#